data_AF-A0A835FFX5-F1
#
_entry.id   AF-A0A835FFX5-F1
#
_cell.length_a   1.000
_cell.length_b   1.000
_cell.length_c   1.000
_cell.angle_alpha   90.00
_cell.angle_beta   90.00
_cell.angle_gamma   90.00
#
_symmetry.space_group_name_H-M   'P 1'
#
loop_
_entity.id
_entity.type
_entity.pdbx_description
1 polymer ?
#
loop_
_entity_poly.entity_id
_entity_poly.type
_entity_poly.pdbx_seq_one_letter_code
_entity_poly.pdbx_strand_id
1 'polypeptide(L)'
;MRIPKPTIGNILILHIATTICGWKQQQADQVHGKNNNRTEAQETASTISEYCAYLICYAPELITDNIYEAQLLLEGVQRRARRCLKDCHSEDDMYTKLASRFSKPKEEDDEYKAIVAQGVKLSELLTSKFPDEAGRWGLLAELWVKFLLSNVAPSNNIAAHVKRLASDGEFITHLWAFMTQGGFVKQPWVPCGDGTPAKDTQRDLEAGSPQDVETGRPQDR
;
A
#
# COMPACT_ATOMS: atom_id res chain seq x y z
N MET A 1 14.48 7.81 9.04
CA MET A 1 13.03 8.03 8.90
C MET A 1 12.46 6.84 8.13
N ARG A 2 11.79 5.89 8.81
CA ARG A 2 11.08 4.80 8.13
C ARG A 2 9.86 5.43 7.47
N ILE A 3 9.80 5.42 6.14
CA ILE A 3 8.56 5.72 5.42
C ILE A 3 7.58 4.62 5.85
N PRO A 4 6.40 4.95 6.41
CA PRO A 4 5.41 3.95 6.77
C PRO A 4 5.09 3.13 5.51
N LYS A 5 5.21 1.79 5.61
CA LYS A 5 4.79 0.90 4.52
C LYS A 5 3.33 1.19 4.15
N PRO A 6 2.92 0.99 2.89
CA PRO A 6 1.50 0.96 2.55
C PRO A 6 0.84 -0.17 3.36
N THR A 7 -0.01 0.16 4.34
CA THR A 7 -0.96 -0.82 4.84
C THR A 7 -2.03 -0.95 3.76
N ILE A 8 -2.16 -2.14 3.15
CA ILE A 8 -3.22 -2.45 2.17
C ILE A 8 -4.60 -1.97 2.67
N GLY A 9 -4.82 -2.02 4.00
CA GLY A 9 -6.01 -1.46 4.65
C GLY A 9 -6.25 0.02 4.34
N ASN A 10 -5.24 0.88 4.30
CA ASN A 10 -5.39 2.30 3.97
C ASN A 10 -5.83 2.51 2.52
N ILE A 11 -5.31 1.72 1.58
CA ILE A 11 -5.77 1.75 0.17
C ILE A 11 -7.25 1.37 0.13
N LEU A 12 -7.65 0.30 0.82
CA LEU A 12 -9.04 -0.14 0.87
C LEU A 12 -9.96 0.90 1.51
N ILE A 13 -9.55 1.51 2.62
CA ILE A 13 -10.29 2.59 3.29
C ILE A 13 -10.51 3.77 2.33
N LEU A 14 -9.44 4.22 1.68
CA LEU A 14 -9.50 5.39 0.80
C LEU A 14 -10.28 5.08 -0.49
N HIS A 15 -10.17 3.86 -1.01
CA HIS A 15 -10.94 3.37 -2.16
C HIS A 15 -12.44 3.37 -1.85
N ILE A 16 -12.84 2.73 -0.74
CA ILE A 16 -14.23 2.72 -0.28
C ILE A 16 -14.76 4.15 -0.12
N ALA A 17 -13.99 5.04 0.50
CA ALA A 17 -14.40 6.42 0.69
C ALA A 17 -14.61 7.16 -0.63
N THR A 18 -13.69 6.98 -1.58
CA THR A 18 -13.73 7.60 -2.91
C THR A 18 -14.94 7.11 -3.72
N THR A 19 -15.21 5.81 -3.67
CA THR A 19 -16.35 5.19 -4.36
C THR A 19 -17.68 5.70 -3.78
N ILE A 20 -17.81 5.81 -2.45
CA ILE A 20 -19.00 6.40 -1.81
C ILE A 20 -19.16 7.88 -2.19
N CYS A 21 -18.08 8.66 -2.23
CA CYS A 21 -18.13 10.06 -2.66
C CYS A 21 -18.58 10.19 -4.14
N GLY A 22 -18.13 9.30 -5.01
CA GLY A 22 -18.58 9.20 -6.41
C GLY A 22 -20.08 8.99 -6.53
N TRP A 23 -20.61 8.00 -5.82
CA TRP A 23 -22.05 7.72 -5.82
C TRP A 23 -22.89 8.88 -5.27
N LYS A 24 -22.48 9.49 -4.13
CA LYS A 24 -23.21 10.64 -3.55
C LYS A 24 -23.33 11.81 -4.53
N GLN A 25 -22.27 12.08 -5.30
CA GLN A 25 -22.30 13.12 -6.32
C GLN A 25 -23.23 12.75 -7.47
N GLN A 26 -23.16 11.52 -7.99
CA GLN A 26 -24.07 11.08 -9.06
C GLN A 26 -25.53 11.24 -8.65
N GLN A 27 -25.85 10.95 -7.39
CA GLN A 27 -27.18 11.17 -6.85
C GLN A 27 -27.57 12.66 -6.81
N ALA A 28 -26.66 13.53 -6.38
CA ALA A 28 -26.88 14.97 -6.39
C ALA A 28 -27.05 15.53 -7.82
N ASP A 29 -26.27 15.05 -8.78
CA ASP A 29 -26.33 15.49 -10.18
C ASP A 29 -27.65 15.07 -10.86
N GLN A 30 -28.16 13.87 -10.56
CA GLN A 30 -29.48 13.43 -11.04
C GLN A 30 -30.63 14.31 -10.52
N VAL A 31 -30.54 14.79 -9.27
CA VAL A 31 -31.56 15.68 -8.68
C VAL A 31 -31.49 17.09 -9.26
N HIS A 32 -30.28 17.61 -9.49
CA HIS A 32 -30.08 19.00 -9.94
C HIS A 32 -30.03 19.16 -11.46
N GLY A 33 -30.13 18.08 -12.25
CA GLY A 33 -30.10 18.11 -13.71
C GLY A 33 -28.78 18.64 -14.27
N LYS A 34 -27.67 18.37 -13.59
CA LYS A 34 -26.34 18.86 -13.97
C LYS A 34 -25.73 17.92 -15.03
N ASN A 35 -25.03 18.49 -16.02
CA ASN A 35 -24.32 17.68 -17.01
C ASN A 35 -23.20 16.88 -16.32
N ASN A 36 -23.08 15.60 -16.70
CA ASN A 36 -22.18 14.61 -16.12
C ASN A 36 -20.69 14.81 -16.49
N ASN A 37 -20.24 16.06 -16.60
CA ASN A 37 -18.86 16.38 -16.93
C ASN A 37 -18.03 16.24 -15.65
N ARG A 38 -17.36 15.10 -15.52
CA ARG A 38 -16.42 14.84 -14.43
C ARG A 38 -15.31 15.88 -14.49
N THR A 39 -14.91 16.38 -13.33
CA THR A 39 -13.75 17.28 -13.25
C THR A 39 -12.45 16.48 -13.40
N GLU A 40 -11.38 17.12 -13.87
CA GLU A 40 -10.05 16.48 -13.94
C GLU A 40 -9.62 15.89 -12.59
N ALA A 41 -9.94 16.59 -11.49
CA ALA A 41 -9.66 16.12 -10.13
C ALA A 41 -10.47 14.85 -9.79
N GLN A 42 -11.76 14.80 -10.18
CA GLN A 42 -12.58 13.61 -9.99
C GLN A 42 -12.06 12.43 -10.80
N GLU A 43 -11.69 12.65 -12.06
CA GLU A 43 -11.11 11.60 -12.92
C GLU A 43 -9.78 11.11 -12.35
N THR A 44 -8.90 12.01 -11.90
CA THR A 44 -7.62 11.67 -11.29
C THR A 44 -7.82 10.83 -10.03
N ALA A 45 -8.68 11.27 -9.11
CA ALA A 45 -8.95 10.57 -7.86
C ALA A 45 -9.54 9.17 -8.11
N SER A 46 -10.54 9.05 -8.98
CA SER A 46 -11.16 7.75 -9.29
C SER A 46 -10.20 6.83 -10.02
N THR A 47 -9.45 7.33 -11.01
CA THR A 47 -8.51 6.51 -11.78
C THR A 47 -7.40 5.95 -10.89
N ILE A 48 -6.81 6.79 -10.03
CA ILE A 48 -5.76 6.31 -9.10
C ILE A 48 -6.35 5.35 -8.07
N SER A 49 -7.54 5.64 -7.54
CA SER A 49 -8.27 4.76 -6.61
C SER A 49 -8.50 3.36 -7.20
N GLU A 50 -9.04 3.30 -8.41
CA GLU A 50 -9.31 2.07 -9.16
C GLU A 50 -8.01 1.33 -9.50
N TYR A 51 -6.96 2.06 -9.92
CA TYR A 51 -5.65 1.47 -10.19
C TYR A 51 -5.03 0.85 -8.94
N CYS A 52 -5.11 1.51 -7.77
CA CYS A 52 -4.60 0.95 -6.52
C CYS A 52 -5.38 -0.29 -6.10
N ALA A 53 -6.71 -0.31 -6.30
CA ALA A 53 -7.52 -1.50 -6.05
C ALA A 53 -7.18 -2.64 -7.03
N TYR A 54 -6.95 -2.32 -8.31
CA TYR A 54 -6.46 -3.27 -9.31
C TYR A 54 -5.13 -3.89 -8.88
N LEU A 55 -4.17 -3.09 -8.43
CA LEU A 55 -2.88 -3.60 -7.99
C LEU A 55 -3.02 -4.58 -6.82
N ILE A 56 -3.91 -4.34 -5.85
CA ILE A 56 -4.14 -5.29 -4.74
C ILE A 56 -4.68 -6.62 -5.28
N CYS A 57 -5.60 -6.57 -6.25
CA CYS A 57 -6.24 -7.77 -6.81
C CYS A 57 -5.32 -8.58 -7.74
N TYR A 58 -4.53 -7.90 -8.57
CA TYR A 58 -3.88 -8.54 -9.73
C TYR A 58 -2.34 -8.45 -9.72
N ALA A 59 -1.76 -7.52 -8.97
CA ALA A 59 -0.31 -7.37 -8.86
C ALA A 59 0.14 -7.01 -7.42
N PRO A 60 -0.32 -7.75 -6.38
CA PRO A 60 0.00 -7.42 -4.99
C PRO A 60 1.51 -7.45 -4.69
N GLU A 61 2.28 -8.21 -5.47
CA GLU A 61 3.74 -8.26 -5.38
C GLU A 61 4.42 -6.91 -5.65
N LEU A 62 3.74 -5.99 -6.35
CA LEU A 62 4.23 -4.64 -6.61
C LEU A 62 3.98 -3.68 -5.44
N ILE A 63 3.03 -3.98 -4.56
CA ILE A 63 2.69 -3.13 -3.41
C ILE A 63 3.35 -3.63 -2.13
N THR A 64 3.46 -4.95 -1.94
CA THR A 64 3.90 -5.56 -0.69
C THR A 64 4.82 -6.75 -0.89
N ASP A 65 5.69 -6.99 0.09
CA ASP A 65 6.47 -8.22 0.26
C ASP A 65 5.61 -9.36 0.87
N ASN A 66 4.56 -9.03 1.60
CA ASN A 66 3.64 -9.99 2.21
C ASN A 66 2.33 -10.13 1.39
N ILE A 67 2.41 -10.85 0.27
CA ILE A 67 1.30 -11.05 -0.67
C ILE A 67 0.11 -11.75 0.02
N TYR A 68 0.39 -12.73 0.89
CA TYR A 68 -0.63 -13.49 1.60
C TYR A 68 -1.48 -12.59 2.52
N GLU A 69 -0.84 -11.68 3.25
CA GLU A 69 -1.54 -10.71 4.09
C GLU A 69 -2.42 -9.75 3.27
N ALA A 70 -1.95 -9.29 2.11
CA ALA A 70 -2.76 -8.47 1.21
C ALA A 70 -4.02 -9.19 0.73
N GLN A 71 -3.88 -10.45 0.31
CA GLN A 71 -5.00 -11.28 -0.14
C GLN A 71 -5.98 -11.57 0.99
N LEU A 72 -5.48 -11.95 2.17
CA LEU A 72 -6.31 -12.21 3.33
C LEU A 72 -7.12 -10.98 3.75
N LEU A 73 -6.49 -9.80 3.75
CA LEU A 73 -7.15 -8.53 4.06
C LEU A 73 -8.24 -8.19 3.03
N LEU A 74 -7.92 -8.30 1.73
CA LEU A 74 -8.87 -8.06 0.64
C LEU A 74 -10.08 -9.00 0.74
N GLU A 75 -9.84 -10.30 0.88
CA GLU A 75 -10.91 -11.30 0.98
C GLU A 75 -11.77 -11.10 2.22
N GLY A 76 -11.16 -10.78 3.36
CA GLY A 76 -11.87 -10.48 4.60
C GLY A 76 -12.81 -9.29 4.42
N VAL A 77 -12.29 -8.19 3.85
CA VAL A 77 -13.06 -6.96 3.59
C VAL A 77 -14.19 -7.21 2.60
N GLN A 78 -13.91 -7.89 1.48
CA GLN A 78 -14.92 -8.26 0.50
C GLN A 78 -16.01 -9.15 1.12
N ARG A 79 -15.63 -10.13 1.94
CA ARG A 79 -16.59 -11.02 2.62
C ARG A 79 -17.50 -10.23 3.56
N ARG A 80 -16.98 -9.24 4.30
CA ARG A 80 -17.79 -8.36 5.17
C ARG A 80 -18.72 -7.46 4.38
N ALA A 81 -18.23 -6.82 3.31
CA ALA A 81 -19.04 -6.00 2.41
C ALA A 81 -20.17 -6.83 1.77
N ARG A 82 -19.85 -7.97 1.14
CA ARG A 82 -20.85 -8.86 0.51
C ARG A 82 -21.92 -9.35 1.49
N ARG A 83 -21.54 -9.69 2.73
CA ARG A 83 -22.51 -10.08 3.78
C ARG A 83 -23.48 -8.95 4.11
N CYS A 84 -23.00 -7.71 4.16
CA CYS A 84 -23.87 -6.55 4.35
C CYS A 84 -24.82 -6.35 3.17
N LEU A 85 -24.32 -6.55 1.95
CA LEU A 85 -24.97 -6.22 0.69
C LEU A 85 -25.86 -7.33 0.10
N LYS A 86 -26.02 -8.48 0.78
CA LYS A 86 -26.69 -9.69 0.26
C LYS A 86 -28.12 -9.48 -0.29
N ASP A 87 -28.82 -8.47 0.20
CA ASP A 87 -30.24 -8.18 -0.14
C ASP A 87 -30.40 -6.78 -0.76
N CYS A 88 -29.33 -6.20 -1.30
CA CYS A 88 -29.40 -4.92 -2.02
C CYS A 88 -29.74 -5.18 -3.49
N HIS A 89 -30.66 -4.39 -4.07
CA HIS A 89 -31.10 -4.56 -5.45
C HIS A 89 -30.75 -3.36 -6.34
N SER A 90 -30.21 -2.30 -5.76
CA SER A 90 -29.73 -1.10 -6.44
C SER A 90 -28.46 -0.56 -5.76
N GLU A 91 -27.70 0.28 -6.45
CA GLU A 91 -26.55 0.98 -5.85
C GLU A 91 -27.01 1.84 -4.66
N ASP A 92 -28.18 2.47 -4.76
CA ASP A 92 -28.75 3.26 -3.66
C ASP A 92 -28.98 2.42 -2.40
N ASP A 93 -29.53 1.21 -2.55
CA ASP A 93 -29.66 0.26 -1.45
C ASP A 93 -28.29 -0.11 -0.87
N MET A 94 -27.30 -0.33 -1.73
CA MET A 94 -25.96 -0.74 -1.32
C MET A 94 -25.31 0.31 -0.44
N TYR A 95 -25.23 1.56 -0.91
CA TYR A 95 -24.54 2.62 -0.18
C TYR A 95 -25.32 3.08 1.05
N THR A 96 -26.66 3.09 1.01
CA THR A 96 -27.49 3.37 2.20
C THR A 96 -27.32 2.29 3.27
N LYS A 97 -27.29 1.01 2.86
CA LYS A 97 -27.08 -0.11 3.80
C LYS A 97 -25.66 -0.12 4.35
N LEU A 98 -24.64 0.23 3.54
CA LEU A 98 -23.27 0.41 4.02
C LEU A 98 -23.19 1.54 5.06
N ALA A 99 -23.73 2.71 4.76
CA ALA A 99 -23.74 3.84 5.69
C ALA A 99 -24.43 3.46 7.01
N SER A 100 -25.62 2.84 6.97
CA SER A 100 -26.34 2.45 8.19
C SER A 100 -25.66 1.36 9.01
N ARG A 101 -25.00 0.38 8.37
CA ARG A 101 -24.38 -0.77 9.08
C ARG A 101 -22.99 -0.48 9.63
N PHE A 102 -22.29 0.50 9.07
CA PHE A 102 -20.87 0.76 9.36
C PHE A 102 -20.59 2.17 9.91
N SER A 103 -21.61 3.02 10.07
CA SER A 103 -21.47 4.38 10.63
C SER A 103 -20.96 4.42 12.09
N LYS A 104 -21.03 3.31 12.83
CA LYS A 104 -20.52 3.20 14.20
C LYS A 104 -19.61 1.97 14.34
N PRO A 105 -18.28 2.15 14.38
CA PRO A 105 -17.36 1.08 14.74
C PRO A 105 -17.67 0.58 16.15
N LYS A 106 -17.72 -0.74 16.34
CA LYS A 106 -17.82 -1.36 17.67
C LYS A 106 -16.45 -1.89 18.08
N GLU A 107 -16.16 -1.90 19.37
CA GLU A 107 -14.89 -2.45 19.91
C GLU A 107 -14.71 -3.94 19.57
N GLU A 108 -15.81 -4.66 19.34
CA GLU A 108 -15.83 -6.08 18.94
C GLU A 108 -15.68 -6.30 17.42
N ASP A 109 -15.58 -5.24 16.63
CA ASP A 109 -15.45 -5.37 15.18
C ASP A 109 -14.07 -5.91 14.81
N ASP A 110 -14.05 -6.96 14.00
CA ASP A 110 -12.80 -7.47 13.44
C ASP A 110 -12.17 -6.46 12.48
N GLU A 111 -10.88 -6.64 12.20
CA GLU A 111 -10.08 -5.78 11.34
C GLU A 111 -10.75 -5.50 9.98
N TYR A 112 -11.31 -6.53 9.35
CA TYR A 112 -11.97 -6.41 8.05
C TYR A 112 -13.21 -5.51 8.10
N LYS A 113 -14.01 -5.63 9.16
CA LYS A 113 -15.18 -4.77 9.37
C LYS A 113 -14.75 -3.35 9.73
N ALA A 114 -13.67 -3.20 10.50
CA ALA A 114 -13.10 -1.90 10.83
C ALA A 114 -12.64 -1.13 9.58
N ILE A 115 -12.02 -1.80 8.60
CA ILE A 115 -11.63 -1.18 7.31
C ILE A 115 -12.84 -0.62 6.57
N VAL A 116 -13.93 -1.39 6.45
CA VAL A 116 -15.15 -0.91 5.78
C VAL A 116 -15.76 0.27 6.55
N ALA A 117 -15.81 0.19 7.89
CA ALA A 117 -16.31 1.27 8.74
C ALA A 117 -15.48 2.55 8.63
N GLN A 118 -14.16 2.43 8.58
CA GLN A 118 -13.26 3.55 8.40
C GLN A 118 -13.45 4.20 7.01
N GLY A 119 -13.64 3.41 5.95
CA GLY A 119 -13.95 3.94 4.62
C GLY A 119 -15.27 4.70 4.56
N VAL A 120 -16.33 4.15 5.16
CA VAL A 120 -17.64 4.82 5.28
C VAL A 120 -17.50 6.13 6.06
N LYS A 121 -16.88 6.08 7.23
CA LYS A 121 -16.66 7.25 8.09
C LYS A 121 -15.81 8.33 7.40
N LEU A 122 -14.78 7.93 6.66
CA LEU A 122 -13.96 8.87 5.88
C LEU A 122 -14.79 9.55 4.79
N SER A 123 -15.67 8.82 4.09
CA SER A 123 -16.57 9.41 3.10
C SER A 123 -17.53 10.43 3.71
N GLU A 124 -18.05 10.16 4.92
CA GLU A 124 -18.94 11.06 5.66
C GLU A 124 -18.18 12.31 6.10
N LEU A 125 -16.96 12.13 6.61
CA LEU A 125 -16.08 13.24 6.99
C LEU A 125 -15.76 14.13 5.79
N LEU A 126 -15.39 13.56 4.64
CA LEU A 126 -15.12 14.29 3.41
C LEU A 126 -16.35 15.07 2.95
N THR A 127 -17.52 14.44 2.96
CA THR A 127 -18.79 15.09 2.58
C THR A 127 -19.14 16.25 3.53
N SER A 128 -18.95 16.05 4.83
CA SER A 128 -19.30 17.05 5.86
C SER A 128 -18.32 18.23 5.90
N LYS A 129 -17.01 17.98 5.74
CA LYS A 129 -15.97 19.01 5.81
C LYS A 129 -15.79 19.75 4.49
N PHE A 130 -16.08 19.09 3.37
CA PHE A 130 -15.96 19.63 2.02
C PHE A 130 -17.31 19.46 1.30
N PRO A 131 -18.31 20.30 1.61
CA PRO A 131 -19.62 20.23 0.95
C PRO A 131 -19.51 20.58 -0.54
N ASP A 132 -18.61 21.50 -0.89
CA ASP A 132 -18.25 21.79 -2.28
C ASP A 132 -17.61 20.57 -2.97
N GLU A 133 -18.15 20.23 -4.14
CA GLU A 133 -17.72 19.06 -4.91
C GLU A 133 -16.32 19.26 -5.48
N ALA A 134 -16.02 20.46 -6.00
CA ALA A 134 -14.73 20.75 -6.63
C ALA A 134 -13.59 20.63 -5.62
N GLY A 135 -13.74 21.24 -4.44
CA GLY A 135 -12.78 21.16 -3.34
C GLY A 135 -12.64 19.74 -2.78
N ARG A 136 -13.75 18.99 -2.66
CA ARG A 136 -13.71 17.60 -2.20
C ARG A 136 -12.93 16.70 -3.14
N TRP A 137 -13.15 16.82 -4.46
CA TRP A 137 -12.40 16.06 -5.45
C TRP A 137 -10.97 16.53 -5.61
N GLY A 138 -10.71 17.83 -5.50
CA GLY A 138 -9.35 18.37 -5.44
C GLY A 138 -8.53 17.74 -4.32
N LEU A 139 -9.09 17.68 -3.11
CA LEU A 139 -8.46 17.02 -1.96
C LEU A 139 -8.26 15.52 -2.20
N LEU A 140 -9.28 14.81 -2.71
CA LEU A 140 -9.16 13.38 -3.00
C LEU A 140 -8.07 13.10 -4.04
N ALA A 141 -7.98 13.92 -5.10
CA ALA A 141 -6.95 13.80 -6.12
C ALA A 141 -5.55 14.00 -5.54
N GLU A 142 -5.35 15.07 -4.77
CA GLU A 142 -4.08 15.34 -4.10
C GLU A 142 -3.69 14.20 -3.14
N LEU A 143 -4.67 13.73 -2.35
CA LEU A 143 -4.46 12.63 -1.41
C LEU A 143 -4.07 11.35 -2.13
N TRP A 144 -4.77 10.98 -3.21
CA TRP A 144 -4.44 9.79 -4.00
C TRP A 144 -3.07 9.87 -4.67
N VAL A 145 -2.72 11.01 -5.30
CA VAL A 145 -1.40 11.21 -5.91
C VAL A 145 -0.31 11.10 -4.84
N LYS A 146 -0.47 11.80 -3.71
CA LYS A 146 0.48 11.74 -2.60
C LYS A 146 0.57 10.32 -2.04
N PHE A 147 -0.55 9.62 -1.90
CA PHE A 147 -0.59 8.26 -1.38
C PHE A 147 0.10 7.27 -2.32
N LEU A 148 -0.17 7.36 -3.62
CA LEU A 148 0.48 6.57 -4.67
C LEU A 148 2.00 6.75 -4.63
N LEU A 149 2.48 7.99 -4.63
CA LEU A 149 3.92 8.30 -4.67
C LEU A 149 4.63 8.00 -3.35
N SER A 150 3.98 8.25 -2.21
CA SER A 150 4.64 8.13 -0.90
C SER A 150 4.52 6.75 -0.28
N ASN A 151 3.48 5.98 -0.64
CA ASN A 151 3.18 4.69 0.00
C ASN A 151 3.14 3.53 -0.99
N VAL A 152 2.52 3.67 -2.17
CA VAL A 152 2.28 2.52 -3.07
C VAL A 152 3.49 2.25 -3.97
N ALA A 153 4.04 3.29 -4.57
CA ALA A 153 5.12 3.19 -5.54
C ALA A 153 6.46 2.78 -4.89
N PRO A 154 6.84 3.25 -3.68
CA PRO A 154 8.01 2.73 -2.99
C PRO A 154 7.71 1.30 -2.54
N SER A 155 8.48 0.33 -3.02
CA SER A 155 8.32 -1.08 -2.65
C SER A 155 9.65 -1.71 -2.30
N ASN A 156 9.62 -2.58 -1.29
CA ASN A 156 10.77 -3.39 -0.89
C ASN A 156 10.90 -4.66 -1.74
N ASN A 157 9.87 -5.01 -2.53
CA ASN A 157 9.91 -6.15 -3.42
C ASN A 157 10.59 -5.79 -4.75
N ILE A 158 11.89 -5.48 -4.67
CA ILE A 158 12.69 -5.04 -5.82
C ILE A 158 12.66 -6.08 -6.94
N ALA A 159 12.74 -7.37 -6.61
CA ALA A 159 12.72 -8.45 -7.59
C ALA A 159 11.42 -8.44 -8.43
N ALA A 160 10.26 -8.23 -7.78
CA ALA A 160 8.99 -8.12 -8.50
C ALA A 160 8.96 -6.90 -9.42
N HIS A 161 9.41 -5.74 -8.93
CA HIS A 161 9.45 -4.50 -9.72
C HIS A 161 10.39 -4.61 -10.93
N VAL A 162 11.61 -5.11 -10.74
CA VAL A 162 12.58 -5.33 -11.83
C VAL A 162 12.03 -6.33 -12.85
N LYS A 163 11.46 -7.45 -12.38
CA LYS A 163 10.89 -8.47 -13.27
C LYS A 163 9.75 -7.90 -14.13
N ARG A 164 8.82 -7.17 -13.52
CA ARG A 164 7.70 -6.55 -14.24
C ARG A 164 8.17 -5.46 -15.21
N LEU A 165 9.13 -4.62 -14.79
CA LEU A 165 9.71 -3.58 -15.62
C LEU A 165 10.44 -4.13 -16.86
N ALA A 166 11.14 -5.26 -16.73
CA ALA A 166 11.87 -5.90 -17.83
C ALA A 166 10.98 -6.70 -18.79
N SER A 167 9.73 -6.96 -18.42
CA SER A 167 8.76 -7.69 -19.24
C SER A 167 7.87 -6.69 -19.97
N ASP A 168 6.64 -6.49 -19.49
CA ASP A 168 5.63 -5.64 -20.15
C ASP A 168 5.52 -4.25 -19.51
N GLY A 169 6.18 -4.04 -18.36
CA GLY A 169 6.06 -2.83 -17.55
C GLY A 169 4.69 -2.70 -16.88
N GLU A 170 4.66 -2.06 -15.72
CA GLU A 170 3.43 -1.61 -15.05
C GLU A 170 3.59 -0.12 -14.75
N PHE A 171 2.50 0.66 -14.72
CA PHE A 171 2.63 2.11 -14.44
C PHE A 171 3.39 2.37 -13.12
N ILE A 172 3.08 1.59 -12.09
CA ILE A 172 3.74 1.68 -10.78
C ILE A 172 5.24 1.34 -10.82
N THR A 173 5.69 0.45 -11.71
CA THR A 173 7.12 0.08 -11.79
C THR A 173 7.95 1.22 -12.37
N HIS A 174 7.36 2.03 -13.24
CA HIS A 174 8.01 3.24 -13.77
C HIS A 174 8.13 4.31 -12.68
N LEU A 175 7.08 4.53 -11.89
CA LEU A 175 7.13 5.43 -10.73
C LEU A 175 8.17 4.97 -9.70
N TRP A 176 8.20 3.67 -9.40
CA TRP A 176 9.20 3.08 -8.53
C TRP A 176 10.63 3.30 -9.04
N ALA A 177 10.89 3.04 -10.33
CA ALA A 177 12.20 3.24 -10.94
C ALA A 177 12.62 4.72 -10.90
N PHE A 178 11.71 5.63 -11.24
CA PHE A 178 11.94 7.08 -11.16
C PHE A 178 12.33 7.52 -9.75
N MET A 179 11.61 7.05 -8.73
CA MET A 179 11.92 7.40 -7.33
C MET A 179 13.22 6.77 -6.81
N THR A 180 13.57 5.58 -7.32
CA THR A 180 14.81 4.87 -6.94
C THR A 180 16.03 5.51 -7.59
N GLN A 181 15.91 6.02 -8.82
CA GLN A 181 16.98 6.74 -9.52
C GLN A 181 17.14 8.18 -9.03
N GLY A 182 16.05 8.87 -8.70
CA GLY A 182 16.07 10.25 -8.20
C GLY A 182 16.53 10.41 -6.75
N GLY A 183 16.92 9.33 -6.06
CA GLY A 183 17.37 9.37 -4.65
C GLY A 183 16.24 9.55 -3.62
N PHE A 184 14.98 9.44 -4.04
CA PHE A 184 13.82 9.57 -3.15
C PHE A 184 13.58 8.31 -2.29
N VAL A 185 14.12 7.17 -2.70
CA VAL A 185 14.13 5.91 -1.95
C VAL A 185 15.58 5.47 -1.72
N LYS A 186 15.93 5.10 -0.48
CA LYS A 186 17.26 4.55 -0.18
C LYS A 186 17.44 3.26 -0.99
N GLN A 187 18.43 3.23 -1.88
CA GLN A 187 18.76 2.04 -2.62
C GLN A 187 19.26 0.95 -1.66
N PRO A 188 18.65 -0.25 -1.64
CA PRO A 188 19.32 -1.41 -1.06
C PRO A 188 20.51 -1.69 -1.95
N TRP A 189 21.69 -1.57 -1.37
CA TRP A 189 22.95 -1.89 -2.01
C TRP A 189 22.86 -3.27 -2.66
N VAL A 190 23.03 -3.32 -3.98
CA VAL A 190 23.24 -4.57 -4.71
C VAL A 190 24.74 -4.85 -4.59
N PRO A 191 25.17 -5.95 -3.95
CA PRO A 191 26.53 -6.43 -4.12
C PRO A 191 26.71 -6.71 -5.62
N CYS A 192 27.50 -5.87 -6.31
CA CYS A 192 28.12 -6.33 -7.53
C CYS A 192 28.97 -7.53 -7.15
N GLY A 193 28.63 -8.70 -7.69
CA GLY A 193 29.51 -9.85 -7.63
C GLY A 193 30.74 -9.55 -8.47
N ASP A 194 31.74 -8.89 -7.90
CA ASP A 194 33.11 -8.98 -8.36
C ASP A 194 33.93 -9.79 -7.35
N GLY A 195 34.48 -10.89 -7.84
CA GLY A 195 35.31 -11.77 -7.04
C GLY A 195 36.62 -11.07 -6.69
N THR A 196 36.70 -10.45 -5.52
CA THR A 196 37.98 -10.19 -4.85
C THR A 196 37.85 -10.54 -3.37
N PRO A 197 38.72 -11.42 -2.83
CA PRO A 197 38.71 -11.71 -1.41
C PRO A 197 39.27 -10.51 -0.67
N ALA A 198 38.50 -9.99 0.29
CA ALA A 198 38.94 -8.93 1.20
C ALA A 198 40.16 -9.42 2.00
N LYS A 199 41.34 -8.96 1.59
CA LYS A 199 42.51 -8.89 2.47
C LYS A 199 42.23 -7.77 3.46
N ASP A 200 41.75 -8.13 4.65
CA ASP A 200 42.05 -7.43 5.90
C ASP A 200 41.38 -8.16 7.07
N THR A 201 42.09 -9.18 7.57
CA THR A 201 42.01 -9.53 9.00
C THR A 201 43.43 -9.90 9.45
N GLN A 202 44.36 -8.99 9.20
CA GLN A 202 45.69 -8.98 9.81
C GLN A 202 45.75 -7.80 10.78
N ARG A 203 45.05 -7.97 11.90
CA ARG A 203 45.24 -7.33 13.19
C ARG A 203 44.16 -7.94 14.09
N ASP A 204 44.55 -8.37 15.29
CA ASP A 204 43.70 -8.96 16.35
C ASP A 204 43.85 -10.47 16.61
N LEU A 205 45.00 -11.08 16.27
CA LEU A 205 45.46 -12.32 16.93
C LEU A 205 46.96 -12.33 17.30
N GLU A 206 47.60 -11.15 17.35
CA GLU A 206 48.82 -10.95 18.17
C GLU A 206 48.40 -10.59 19.61
N ALA A 207 47.75 -11.55 20.27
CA ALA A 207 47.54 -11.56 21.71
C ALA A 207 47.72 -13.00 22.18
N GLY A 208 48.97 -13.45 22.18
CA GLY A 208 49.35 -14.80 22.59
C GLY A 208 50.86 -14.99 22.50
N SER A 209 51.60 -14.27 23.34
CA SER A 209 53.02 -14.62 23.57
C SER A 209 53.11 -16.05 24.12
N PRO A 210 54.08 -16.86 23.64
CA PRO A 210 54.27 -18.24 24.11
C PRO A 210 54.78 -18.27 25.56
N GLN A 211 54.18 -19.10 26.40
CA GLN A 211 54.86 -19.61 27.59
C GLN A 211 55.69 -20.84 27.21
N ASP A 212 56.95 -20.82 27.63
CA ASP A 212 57.93 -21.88 27.48
C ASP A 212 57.43 -23.20 28.07
N VAL A 213 57.31 -24.23 27.23
CA VAL A 213 57.21 -25.62 27.68
C VAL A 213 58.48 -26.33 27.23
N GLU A 214 59.37 -26.50 28.21
CA GLU A 214 60.63 -27.19 28.12
C GLU A 214 60.41 -28.67 27.76
N THR A 215 61.12 -29.12 26.72
CA THR A 215 61.03 -30.46 26.14
C THR A 215 61.98 -31.41 26.87
N GLY A 216 61.42 -32.30 27.69
CA GLY A 216 62.13 -33.48 28.19
C GLY A 216 62.21 -34.58 27.13
N ARG A 217 63.43 -34.94 26.73
CA ARG A 217 63.76 -36.04 25.79
C ARG A 217 63.36 -37.43 26.35
N PRO A 218 63.13 -38.43 25.48
CA PRO A 218 62.86 -39.80 25.87
C PRO A 218 64.18 -40.58 26.07
N GLN A 219 64.17 -41.57 26.97
CA GLN A 219 65.22 -42.59 27.04
C GLN A 219 64.61 -43.96 27.33
N ASP A 220 64.92 -44.89 26.42
CA ASP A 220 64.64 -46.32 26.47
C ASP A 220 65.38 -47.02 27.62
N ARG A 221 64.64 -47.83 28.41
CA ARG A 221 64.88 -49.25 28.77
C ARG A 221 64.07 -49.67 29.99
#